data_AF-A0A661TE30-F1
#
_entry.id   AF-A0A661TE30-F1
#
_cell.length_a   1.000
_cell.length_b   1.000
_cell.length_c   1.000
_cell.angle_alpha   90.00
_cell.angle_beta   90.00
_cell.angle_gamma   90.00
#
_symmetry.space_group_name_H-M   'P 1'
#
loop_
_entity.id
_entity.type
_entity.pdbx_description
1 polymer ?
#
loop_
_entity_poly.entity_id
_entity_poly.type
_entity_poly.pdbx_seq_one_letter_code
_entity_poly.pdbx_strand_id
1 'polypeptide(L)'
;LFKNELTPKSDEIIVQSPGHQYVSDGKNSAFYESMMQKAMNEGRRVLAPAGIGIVVFAHKSTAGWEAQLKSMIDAGWVITGSWPIDTERPGRVIAIDRAVLASSIHLVCRPRENPDGSLRTDDVGDWRDVLAELPKRIHEWMPRLAEEGVVGADAIFACLGPALEIYSRYSSVEKASGEKVELSEYLEEVWAAVSREALNMIFEGADASGFEEDARLTAMWLWTLRTTVNGGNGVDENGAPTKRLPGYSLEYDAARKIAQGLGAHLENLSHLVEIKGNTAMLLSAAARTRYLFGKDAAEASRKKQKKKAHRQLQFDFMESIKQIEGKSLSAGQAGGDWAGEFTGKAGSTVLDQLHQSMILFAAGRGEAMKRFLIEEGVGRNPLFWRLAQALSALYPAGTDEKRWVDGVLARKKGLGL
;
A
#
# COMPACT_ATOMS: atom_id res chain seq x y z
N LEU A 1 21.78 3.17 37.30
CA LEU A 1 20.72 3.59 36.36
C LEU A 1 19.43 3.81 37.15
N PHE A 2 18.54 4.71 36.71
CA PHE A 2 17.22 5.02 37.31
C PHE A 2 17.21 5.77 38.66
N LYS A 3 18.04 6.82 38.83
CA LYS A 3 18.01 7.69 40.03
C LYS A 3 16.97 8.82 39.99
N ASN A 4 16.43 9.16 38.83
CA ASN A 4 15.49 10.27 38.68
C ASN A 4 14.04 9.78 38.67
N GLU A 5 13.17 10.46 39.41
CA GLU A 5 11.73 10.16 39.49
C GLU A 5 10.94 10.57 38.23
N LEU A 6 11.53 11.41 37.36
CA LEU A 6 10.90 11.95 36.16
C LEU A 6 11.79 11.79 34.92
N THR A 7 11.15 11.74 33.75
CA THR A 7 11.82 11.75 32.44
C THR A 7 12.64 13.04 32.27
N PRO A 8 13.90 12.99 31.81
CA PRO A 8 14.72 14.18 31.61
C PRO A 8 14.15 15.03 30.46
N LYS A 9 13.30 16.01 30.78
CA LYS A 9 12.57 16.80 29.78
C LYS A 9 13.46 17.68 28.90
N SER A 10 14.63 18.10 29.37
CA SER A 10 15.62 18.77 28.53
C SER A 10 16.18 17.84 27.46
N ASP A 11 16.42 16.57 27.82
CA ASP A 11 17.20 15.63 27.02
C ASP A 11 16.31 14.63 26.26
N GLU A 12 14.99 14.71 26.43
CA GLU A 12 14.00 13.93 25.68
C GLU A 12 14.17 14.18 24.18
N ILE A 13 14.39 13.10 23.43
CA ILE A 13 14.73 13.09 22.00
C ILE A 13 13.43 13.14 21.19
N ILE A 14 12.94 14.35 20.92
CA ILE A 14 11.70 14.61 20.17
C ILE A 14 11.90 15.78 19.21
N VAL A 15 10.98 15.94 18.25
CA VAL A 15 10.74 17.21 17.58
C VAL A 15 9.54 17.88 18.25
N GLN A 16 9.72 19.11 18.76
CA GLN A 16 8.81 19.71 19.73
C GLN A 16 7.36 19.92 19.22
N SER A 17 7.19 20.27 17.96
CA SER A 17 5.87 20.42 17.33
C SER A 17 5.98 20.41 15.79
N PRO A 18 4.88 20.16 15.06
CA PRO A 18 4.88 20.31 13.60
C PRO A 18 5.39 21.69 13.18
N GLY A 19 6.36 21.72 12.27
CA GLY A 19 7.01 22.96 11.81
C GLY A 19 8.31 23.33 12.55
N HIS A 20 8.52 22.85 13.78
CA HIS A 20 9.81 23.02 14.49
C HIS A 20 10.96 22.24 13.84
N GLN A 21 10.65 21.32 12.92
CA GLN A 21 11.65 20.63 12.10
C GLN A 21 12.55 21.57 11.28
N TYR A 22 12.10 22.80 11.01
CA TYR A 22 12.82 23.78 10.18
C TYR A 22 13.39 24.95 11.00
N VAL A 23 13.14 24.99 12.31
CA VAL A 23 13.61 26.07 13.18
C VAL A 23 15.06 25.82 13.54
N SER A 24 15.87 26.88 13.61
CA SER A 24 17.32 26.78 13.86
C SER A 24 17.69 26.42 15.30
N ASP A 25 16.79 26.65 16.26
CA ASP A 25 17.00 26.39 17.68
C ASP A 25 15.97 25.42 18.27
N GLY A 26 16.22 24.99 19.51
CA GLY A 26 15.36 24.06 20.23
C GLY A 26 15.45 22.62 19.72
N LYS A 27 14.39 21.85 19.99
CA LYS A 27 14.30 20.44 19.62
C LYS A 27 13.78 20.29 18.18
N ASN A 28 14.64 20.62 17.23
CA ASN A 28 14.42 20.50 15.80
C ASN A 28 14.92 19.14 15.26
N SER A 29 14.91 18.95 13.94
CA SER A 29 15.36 17.70 13.30
C SER A 29 16.84 17.39 13.59
N ALA A 30 17.71 18.42 13.54
CA ALA A 30 19.13 18.25 13.81
C ALA A 30 19.39 17.85 15.27
N PHE A 31 18.65 18.42 16.23
CA PHE A 31 18.68 18.01 17.63
C PHE A 31 18.27 16.55 17.78
N TYR A 32 17.15 16.16 17.15
CA TYR A 32 16.66 14.77 17.18
C TYR A 32 17.73 13.80 16.66
N GLU A 33 18.25 14.04 15.45
CA GLU A 33 19.24 13.15 14.82
C GLU A 33 20.53 13.05 15.64
N SER A 34 21.05 14.18 16.13
CA SER A 34 22.28 14.21 16.94
C SER A 34 22.10 13.46 18.26
N MET A 35 21.00 13.70 18.98
CA MET A 35 20.75 13.06 20.26
C MET A 35 20.41 11.58 20.10
N MET A 36 19.67 11.22 19.03
CA MET A 36 19.36 9.84 18.71
C MET A 36 20.64 9.07 18.33
N GLN A 37 21.54 9.67 17.56
CA GLN A 37 22.84 9.06 17.24
C GLN A 37 23.66 8.81 18.51
N LYS A 38 23.68 9.75 19.48
CA LYS A 38 24.35 9.55 20.77
C LYS A 38 23.75 8.38 21.57
N ALA A 39 22.42 8.27 21.62
CA ALA A 39 21.74 7.17 22.28
C ALA A 39 22.08 5.82 21.61
N MET A 40 22.06 5.78 20.27
CA MET A 40 22.39 4.58 19.50
C MET A 40 23.87 4.20 19.63
N ASN A 41 24.77 5.17 19.71
CA ASN A 41 26.20 4.95 19.98
C ASN A 41 26.41 4.29 21.34
N GLU A 42 25.74 4.79 22.37
CA GLU A 42 25.83 4.21 23.72
C GLU A 42 25.25 2.79 23.75
N GLY A 43 24.12 2.56 23.07
CA GLY A 43 23.55 1.23 22.91
C GLY A 43 24.49 0.25 22.22
N ARG A 44 25.22 0.70 21.18
CA ARG A 44 26.22 -0.14 20.49
C ARG A 44 27.40 -0.43 21.40
N ARG A 45 27.94 0.60 22.07
CA ARG A 45 29.13 0.52 22.94
C ARG A 45 28.97 -0.51 24.06
N VAL A 46 27.76 -0.68 24.58
CA VAL A 46 27.48 -1.66 25.66
C VAL A 46 27.08 -3.04 25.15
N LEU A 47 26.77 -3.18 23.86
CA LEU A 47 26.47 -4.47 23.25
C LEU A 47 27.77 -5.23 22.98
N ALA A 48 27.76 -6.55 23.18
CA ALA A 48 28.90 -7.38 22.79
C ALA A 48 29.09 -7.35 21.26
N PRO A 49 30.32 -7.50 20.72
CA PRO A 49 30.56 -7.42 19.27
C PRO A 49 29.69 -8.36 18.42
N ALA A 50 29.40 -9.57 18.90
CA ALA A 50 28.52 -10.55 18.24
C ALA A 50 27.04 -10.45 18.66
N GLY A 51 26.69 -9.46 19.48
CA GLY A 51 25.37 -9.26 20.03
C GLY A 51 24.34 -8.85 18.97
N ILE A 52 23.07 -8.88 19.38
CA ILE A 52 21.93 -8.46 18.56
C ILE A 52 21.25 -7.29 19.28
N GLY A 53 21.10 -6.18 18.57
CA GLY A 53 20.26 -5.06 18.95
C GLY A 53 18.87 -5.21 18.34
N ILE A 54 17.85 -4.82 19.10
CA ILE A 54 16.47 -4.72 18.60
C ILE A 54 15.97 -3.31 18.88
N VAL A 55 15.62 -2.58 17.82
CA VAL A 55 15.03 -1.24 17.92
C VAL A 55 13.59 -1.33 17.44
N VAL A 56 12.64 -1.00 18.30
CA VAL A 56 11.22 -0.94 17.96
C VAL A 56 10.87 0.49 17.60
N PHE A 57 10.39 0.69 16.38
CA PHE A 57 10.06 2.02 15.88
C PHE A 57 8.75 2.01 15.10
N ALA A 58 7.97 3.07 15.28
CA ALA A 58 6.70 3.28 14.59
C ALA A 58 6.54 4.78 14.30
N HIS A 59 6.54 5.16 13.03
CA HIS A 59 6.36 6.54 12.61
C HIS A 59 5.59 6.62 11.29
N LYS A 60 4.74 7.66 11.16
CA LYS A 60 3.85 7.81 10.00
C LYS A 60 4.54 8.38 8.77
N SER A 61 5.49 9.29 8.98
CA SER A 61 6.20 9.94 7.88
C SER A 61 7.50 9.22 7.57
N THR A 62 7.87 9.27 6.29
CA THR A 62 9.12 8.70 5.81
C THR A 62 10.33 9.49 6.29
N ALA A 63 10.17 10.80 6.52
CA ALA A 63 11.22 11.63 7.09
C ALA A 63 11.61 11.18 8.53
N GLY A 64 10.62 10.78 9.35
CA GLY A 64 10.92 10.24 10.69
C GLY A 64 11.64 8.89 10.63
N TRP A 65 11.30 8.05 9.65
CA TRP A 65 12.03 6.81 9.36
C TRP A 65 13.47 7.08 8.93
N GLU A 66 13.67 7.99 7.98
CA GLU A 66 14.99 8.37 7.50
C GLU A 66 15.88 8.90 8.62
N ALA A 67 15.37 9.83 9.45
CA ALA A 67 16.10 10.35 10.60
C ALA A 67 16.52 9.25 11.59
N GLN A 68 15.60 8.33 11.92
CA GLN A 68 15.89 7.22 12.83
C GLN A 68 16.94 6.26 12.26
N LEU A 69 16.77 5.83 11.01
CA LEU A 69 17.68 4.91 10.33
C LEU A 69 19.06 5.53 10.13
N LYS A 70 19.12 6.79 9.72
CA LYS A 70 20.36 7.56 9.57
C LYS A 70 21.12 7.63 10.90
N SER A 71 20.46 7.99 12.00
CA SER A 71 21.08 8.01 13.34
C SER A 71 21.62 6.64 13.76
N MET A 72 20.98 5.53 13.36
CA MET A 72 21.47 4.18 13.63
C MET A 72 22.72 3.85 12.79
N ILE A 73 22.67 4.12 11.49
CA ILE A 73 23.79 3.84 10.57
C ILE A 73 25.02 4.67 10.93
N ASP A 74 24.83 5.96 11.23
CA ASP A 74 25.86 6.89 11.67
C ASP A 74 26.42 6.53 13.06
N ALA A 75 25.66 5.79 13.88
CA ALA A 75 26.13 5.24 15.14
C ALA A 75 26.87 3.89 14.99
N GLY A 76 26.99 3.36 13.76
CA GLY A 76 27.70 2.12 13.49
C GLY A 76 26.85 0.87 13.60
N TRP A 77 25.54 0.97 13.43
CA TRP A 77 24.66 -0.20 13.34
C TRP A 77 24.51 -0.68 11.89
N VAL A 78 24.63 -1.99 11.70
CA VAL A 78 24.18 -2.70 10.50
C VAL A 78 22.77 -3.19 10.76
N ILE A 79 21.81 -2.81 9.92
CA ILE A 79 20.42 -3.27 10.01
C ILE A 79 20.32 -4.52 9.16
N THR A 80 19.96 -5.65 9.77
CA THR A 80 20.00 -6.99 9.14
C THR A 80 18.61 -7.56 8.89
N GLY A 81 17.60 -7.02 9.56
CA GLY A 81 16.22 -7.48 9.44
C GLY A 81 15.24 -6.42 9.92
N SER A 82 14.02 -6.51 9.44
CA SER A 82 12.91 -5.68 9.88
C SER A 82 11.67 -6.57 9.91
N TRP A 83 10.92 -6.50 10.99
CA TRP A 83 9.73 -7.32 11.17
C TRP A 83 8.57 -6.44 11.62
N PRO A 84 7.52 -6.28 10.81
CA PRO A 84 6.27 -5.70 11.28
C PRO A 84 5.62 -6.68 12.25
N ILE A 85 5.31 -6.20 13.45
CA ILE A 85 4.67 -7.00 14.50
C ILE A 85 3.44 -6.23 14.99
N ASP A 86 2.29 -6.89 14.98
CA ASP A 86 1.06 -6.37 15.58
C ASP A 86 1.22 -6.32 17.09
N THR A 87 1.47 -5.13 17.60
CA THR A 87 1.72 -4.90 19.03
C THR A 87 0.52 -4.32 19.77
N GLU A 88 -0.56 -3.95 19.07
CA GLU A 88 -1.79 -3.42 19.68
C GLU A 88 -2.94 -4.42 19.68
N ARG A 89 -3.74 -4.42 20.76
CA ARG A 89 -4.96 -5.24 20.86
C ARG A 89 -6.00 -4.73 19.85
N PRO A 90 -6.64 -5.61 19.05
CA PRO A 90 -7.77 -5.21 18.22
C PRO A 90 -8.90 -4.73 19.12
N GLY A 91 -9.25 -3.44 19.04
CA GLY A 91 -10.36 -2.83 19.80
C GLY A 91 -10.06 -1.56 20.60
N ARG A 92 -8.91 -0.89 20.45
CA ARG A 92 -8.73 0.44 21.06
C ARG A 92 -9.30 1.58 20.19
N VAL A 93 -10.35 2.18 20.73
CA VAL A 93 -11.32 3.19 20.25
C VAL A 93 -10.76 4.50 19.61
N ILE A 94 -9.47 4.62 19.30
CA ILE A 94 -8.88 5.87 18.73
C ILE A 94 -8.46 5.72 17.26
N ALA A 95 -8.59 4.53 16.66
CA ALA A 95 -8.10 4.22 15.31
C ALA A 95 -8.95 4.77 14.14
N ILE A 96 -10.07 5.48 14.40
CA ILE A 96 -11.00 5.91 13.34
C ILE A 96 -10.58 7.23 12.66
N ASP A 97 -9.68 8.02 13.26
CA ASP A 97 -9.22 9.29 12.66
C ASP A 97 -7.71 9.55 12.79
N ARG A 98 -7.01 8.59 13.39
CA ARG A 98 -5.56 8.50 13.40
C ARG A 98 -5.25 7.13 12.86
N ALA A 99 -4.64 7.06 11.68
CA ALA A 99 -3.88 5.89 11.25
C ALA A 99 -2.74 5.68 12.27
N VAL A 100 -3.06 5.14 13.43
CA VAL A 100 -2.12 4.58 14.38
C VAL A 100 -1.66 3.31 13.70
N LEU A 101 -0.35 3.20 13.51
CA LEU A 101 0.26 2.01 12.93
C LEU A 101 -0.15 0.83 13.81
N ALA A 102 -1.06 -0.01 13.32
CA ALA A 102 -1.51 -1.20 14.04
C ALA A 102 -0.32 -2.14 14.38
N SER A 103 0.76 -2.01 13.61
CA SER A 103 1.98 -2.79 13.70
C SER A 103 3.18 -1.87 14.00
N SER A 104 4.03 -2.28 14.94
CA SER A 104 5.34 -1.66 15.15
C SER A 104 6.40 -2.45 14.40
N ILE A 105 7.43 -1.76 13.90
CA ILE A 105 8.49 -2.40 13.14
C ILE A 105 9.69 -2.63 14.06
N HIS A 106 10.09 -3.89 14.15
CA HIS A 106 11.22 -4.35 14.94
C HIS A 106 12.43 -4.46 14.01
N LEU A 107 13.37 -3.53 14.15
CA LEU A 107 14.63 -3.55 13.42
C LEU A 107 15.63 -4.44 14.17
N VAL A 108 16.15 -5.45 13.49
CA VAL A 108 17.21 -6.32 13.98
C VAL A 108 18.54 -5.75 13.50
N CYS A 109 19.41 -5.35 14.42
CA CYS A 109 20.68 -4.72 14.11
C CYS A 109 21.87 -5.39 14.80
N ARG A 110 23.05 -5.22 14.21
CA ARG A 110 24.33 -5.69 14.72
C ARG A 110 25.36 -4.55 14.70
N PRO A 111 26.33 -4.52 15.61
CA PRO A 111 27.44 -3.57 15.53
C PRO A 111 28.24 -3.79 14.23
N ARG A 112 28.61 -2.70 13.55
CA ARG A 112 29.54 -2.70 12.41
C ARG A 112 30.98 -2.74 12.95
N GLU A 113 31.31 -3.79 13.67
CA GLU A 113 32.57 -3.92 14.40
C GLU A 113 33.42 -5.07 13.85
N ASN A 114 34.72 -4.96 14.06
CA ASN A 114 35.66 -6.06 13.91
C ASN A 114 35.49 -7.09 15.05
N PRO A 115 36.05 -8.30 14.94
CA PRO A 115 35.98 -9.30 16.01
C PRO A 115 36.57 -8.84 17.36
N ASP A 116 37.44 -7.83 17.36
CA ASP A 116 38.01 -7.21 18.56
C ASP A 116 37.14 -6.10 19.18
N GLY A 117 35.97 -5.80 18.59
CA GLY A 117 35.03 -4.76 19.03
C GLY A 117 35.36 -3.35 18.55
N SER A 118 36.42 -3.17 17.74
CA SER A 118 36.69 -1.87 17.11
C SER A 118 35.66 -1.57 16.02
N LEU A 119 35.17 -0.33 15.97
CA LEU A 119 34.19 0.09 14.96
C LEU A 119 34.89 0.19 13.59
N ARG A 120 34.27 -0.41 12.57
CA ARG A 120 34.71 -0.27 11.18
C ARG A 120 34.20 1.06 10.62
N THR A 121 35.14 1.98 10.39
CA THR A 121 34.85 3.37 9.98
C THR A 121 35.35 3.71 8.58
N ASP A 122 36.22 2.89 8.01
CA ASP A 122 36.94 3.10 6.75
C ASP A 122 36.40 2.24 5.59
N ASP A 123 35.40 1.39 5.84
CA ASP A 123 34.76 0.58 4.80
C ASP A 123 33.78 1.40 3.96
N VAL A 124 34.24 1.84 2.81
CA VAL A 124 33.43 2.54 1.80
C VAL A 124 32.90 1.54 0.77
N GLY A 125 31.59 1.55 0.54
CA GLY A 125 30.95 0.73 -0.49
C GLY A 125 30.88 1.44 -1.84
N ASP A 126 31.08 0.70 -2.94
CA ASP A 126 30.80 1.20 -4.30
C ASP A 126 29.30 1.17 -4.56
N TRP A 127 28.73 2.32 -4.96
CA TRP A 127 27.32 2.45 -5.28
C TRP A 127 26.84 1.44 -6.33
N ARG A 128 27.67 1.11 -7.32
CA ARG A 128 27.33 0.15 -8.38
C ARG A 128 27.15 -1.25 -7.83
N ASP A 129 27.98 -1.65 -6.86
CA ASP A 129 27.91 -2.96 -6.23
C ASP A 129 26.68 -3.05 -5.31
N VAL A 130 26.42 -2.00 -4.54
CA VAL A 130 25.22 -1.88 -3.69
C VAL A 130 23.94 -2.00 -4.54
N LEU A 131 23.87 -1.30 -5.67
CA LEU A 131 22.75 -1.38 -6.60
C LEU A 131 22.62 -2.74 -7.29
N ALA A 132 23.74 -3.39 -7.62
CA ALA A 132 23.72 -4.70 -8.26
C ALA A 132 23.30 -5.84 -7.31
N GLU A 133 23.57 -5.69 -6.00
CA GLU A 133 23.18 -6.65 -4.96
C GLU A 133 21.70 -6.53 -4.56
N LEU A 134 21.17 -5.30 -4.52
CA LEU A 134 19.82 -5.01 -4.01
C LEU A 134 18.71 -5.84 -4.67
N PRO A 135 18.55 -5.90 -6.01
CA PRO A 135 17.50 -6.70 -6.64
C PRO A 135 17.61 -8.19 -6.32
N LYS A 136 18.84 -8.73 -6.24
CA LYS A 136 19.08 -10.14 -5.92
C LYS A 136 18.63 -10.44 -4.50
N ARG A 137 18.99 -9.58 -3.55
CA ARG A 137 18.59 -9.71 -2.15
C ARG A 137 17.06 -9.70 -1.99
N ILE A 138 16.39 -8.78 -2.66
CA ILE A 138 14.93 -8.68 -2.60
C ILE A 138 14.27 -9.92 -3.22
N HIS A 139 14.77 -10.38 -4.38
CA HIS A 139 14.28 -11.59 -5.04
C HIS A 139 14.48 -12.87 -4.21
N GLU A 140 15.58 -12.99 -3.48
CA GLU A 140 15.81 -14.11 -2.56
C GLU A 140 14.89 -14.07 -1.32
N TRP A 141 14.54 -12.86 -0.86
CA TRP A 141 13.81 -12.67 0.40
C TRP A 141 12.28 -12.72 0.23
N MET A 142 11.74 -12.11 -0.82
CA MET A 142 10.30 -11.94 -0.99
C MET A 142 9.51 -13.27 -1.12
N PRO A 143 10.00 -14.31 -1.83
CA PRO A 143 9.33 -15.61 -1.89
C PRO A 143 9.20 -16.25 -0.50
N ARG A 144 10.24 -16.16 0.32
CA ARG A 144 10.21 -16.65 1.71
C ARG A 144 9.15 -15.92 2.53
N LEU A 145 9.05 -14.60 2.41
CA LEU A 145 8.01 -13.83 3.11
C LEU A 145 6.61 -14.32 2.73
N ALA A 146 6.36 -14.56 1.44
CA ALA A 146 5.08 -15.08 0.98
C ALA A 146 4.79 -16.49 1.50
N GLU A 147 5.79 -17.38 1.56
CA GLU A 147 5.66 -18.72 2.17
C GLU A 147 5.36 -18.65 3.67
N GLU A 148 5.94 -17.67 4.38
CA GLU A 148 5.70 -17.41 5.80
C GLU A 148 4.39 -16.63 6.04
N GLY A 149 3.64 -16.28 4.99
CA GLY A 149 2.36 -15.57 5.08
C GLY A 149 2.47 -14.06 5.28
N VAL A 150 3.68 -13.50 5.20
CA VAL A 150 3.94 -12.05 5.23
C VAL A 150 3.76 -11.50 3.82
N VAL A 151 2.70 -10.70 3.62
CA VAL A 151 2.29 -10.19 2.29
C VAL A 151 1.95 -8.71 2.35
N GLY A 152 1.69 -8.07 1.20
CA GLY A 152 1.21 -6.68 1.14
C GLY A 152 2.14 -5.68 1.83
N ALA A 153 1.56 -4.71 2.56
CA ALA A 153 2.36 -3.67 3.23
C ALA A 153 3.42 -4.23 4.19
N ASP A 154 3.12 -5.33 4.88
CA ASP A 154 4.02 -5.96 5.84
C ASP A 154 5.24 -6.57 5.13
N ALA A 155 5.05 -7.16 3.96
CA ALA A 155 6.15 -7.67 3.14
C ALA A 155 7.10 -6.55 2.69
N ILE A 156 6.56 -5.36 2.38
CA ILE A 156 7.39 -4.20 2.04
C ILE A 156 8.27 -3.81 3.23
N PHE A 157 7.68 -3.66 4.41
CA PHE A 157 8.45 -3.31 5.61
C PHE A 157 9.41 -4.41 6.03
N ALA A 158 9.08 -5.69 5.80
CA ALA A 158 9.97 -6.82 6.07
C ALA A 158 11.17 -6.91 5.09
N CYS A 159 11.07 -6.29 3.92
CA CYS A 159 12.17 -6.20 2.95
C CYS A 159 13.17 -5.08 3.27
N LEU A 160 12.77 -4.05 4.03
CA LEU A 160 13.64 -2.91 4.34
C LEU A 160 14.91 -3.34 5.07
N GLY A 161 14.84 -4.25 6.03
CA GLY A 161 15.98 -4.70 6.82
C GLY A 161 17.05 -5.38 5.97
N PRO A 162 16.72 -6.45 5.23
CA PRO A 162 17.67 -7.10 4.32
C PRO A 162 18.22 -6.17 3.23
N ALA A 163 17.44 -5.19 2.76
CA ALA A 163 17.94 -4.15 1.86
C ALA A 163 18.95 -3.24 2.58
N LEU A 164 18.56 -2.67 3.71
CA LEU A 164 19.39 -1.80 4.53
C LEU A 164 20.70 -2.46 4.96
N GLU A 165 20.76 -3.78 5.08
CA GLU A 165 22.01 -4.50 5.36
C GLU A 165 23.10 -4.22 4.32
N ILE A 166 22.72 -4.17 3.04
CA ILE A 166 23.63 -3.95 1.92
C ILE A 166 24.29 -2.57 2.01
N TYR A 167 23.53 -1.56 2.44
CA TYR A 167 24.01 -0.18 2.58
C TYR A 167 24.68 0.06 3.94
N SER A 168 24.05 -0.35 5.04
CA SER A 168 24.48 -0.06 6.42
C SER A 168 25.71 -0.84 6.88
N ARG A 169 26.11 -1.90 6.14
CA ARG A 169 27.37 -2.62 6.39
C ARG A 169 28.62 -1.81 6.07
N TYR A 170 28.48 -0.70 5.35
CA TYR A 170 29.53 0.26 5.06
C TYR A 170 29.44 1.49 5.96
N SER A 171 30.54 2.22 6.14
CA SER A 171 30.54 3.51 6.84
C SER A 171 30.03 4.64 5.94
N SER A 172 30.29 4.56 4.63
CA SER A 172 29.68 5.37 3.58
C SER A 172 29.55 4.55 2.29
N VAL A 173 28.67 4.99 1.39
CA VAL A 173 28.58 4.46 0.03
C VAL A 173 28.81 5.60 -0.93
N GLU A 174 29.66 5.40 -1.93
CA GLU A 174 30.11 6.45 -2.83
C GLU A 174 29.92 6.06 -4.29
N LYS A 175 29.58 7.05 -5.13
CA LYS A 175 29.55 6.93 -6.59
C LYS A 175 30.99 6.91 -7.12
N ALA A 176 31.18 6.49 -8.37
CA ALA A 176 32.50 6.53 -9.03
C ALA A 176 33.12 7.95 -9.10
N SER A 177 32.31 9.01 -8.92
CA SER A 177 32.75 10.40 -8.80
C SER A 177 33.37 10.75 -7.44
N GLY A 178 33.26 9.88 -6.42
CA GLY A 178 33.57 10.16 -5.02
C GLY A 178 32.44 10.87 -4.26
N GLU A 179 31.28 11.06 -4.89
CA GLU A 179 30.10 11.63 -4.23
C GLU A 179 29.47 10.60 -3.30
N LYS A 180 29.26 10.99 -2.03
CA LYS A 180 28.54 10.15 -1.05
C LYS A 180 27.06 10.04 -1.43
N VAL A 181 26.55 8.81 -1.45
CA VAL A 181 25.14 8.49 -1.63
C VAL A 181 24.42 8.62 -0.29
N GLU A 182 23.43 9.52 -0.22
CA GLU A 182 22.62 9.68 0.99
C GLU A 182 21.60 8.55 1.16
N LEU A 183 21.17 8.32 2.41
CA LEU A 183 20.22 7.25 2.72
C LEU A 183 18.89 7.42 1.97
N SER A 184 18.43 8.65 1.76
CA SER A 184 17.21 8.95 0.99
C SER A 184 17.31 8.42 -0.44
N GLU A 185 18.43 8.68 -1.13
CA GLU A 185 18.69 8.20 -2.49
C GLU A 185 18.69 6.66 -2.52
N TYR A 186 19.32 6.02 -1.53
CA TYR A 186 19.26 4.56 -1.44
C TYR A 186 17.86 4.02 -1.18
N LEU A 187 17.08 4.65 -0.30
CA LEU A 187 15.73 4.21 0.00
C LEU A 187 14.83 4.27 -1.24
N GLU A 188 14.97 5.26 -2.12
CA GLU A 188 14.23 5.31 -3.39
C GLU A 188 14.47 4.05 -4.24
N GLU A 189 15.72 3.60 -4.32
CA GLU A 189 16.11 2.38 -5.04
C GLU A 189 15.54 1.13 -4.38
N VAL A 190 15.50 1.09 -3.03
CA VAL A 190 14.85 0.01 -2.28
C VAL A 190 13.35 -0.05 -2.59
N TRP A 191 12.64 1.08 -2.56
CA TRP A 191 11.21 1.14 -2.89
C TRP A 191 10.95 0.67 -4.33
N ALA A 192 11.81 1.06 -5.27
CA ALA A 192 11.70 0.62 -6.65
C ALA A 192 11.95 -0.89 -6.80
N ALA A 193 12.97 -1.44 -6.14
CA ALA A 193 13.28 -2.86 -6.16
C ALA A 193 12.16 -3.72 -5.56
N VAL A 194 11.66 -3.34 -4.39
CA VAL A 194 10.52 -4.00 -3.72
C VAL A 194 9.27 -3.96 -4.58
N SER A 195 8.94 -2.80 -5.17
CA SER A 195 7.74 -2.64 -5.99
C SER A 195 7.81 -3.48 -7.27
N ARG A 196 8.97 -3.52 -7.93
CA ARG A 196 9.19 -4.39 -9.10
C ARG A 196 9.04 -5.86 -8.76
N GLU A 197 9.63 -6.31 -7.64
CA GLU A 197 9.55 -7.71 -7.25
C GLU A 197 8.12 -8.11 -6.86
N ALA A 198 7.42 -7.26 -6.10
CA ALA A 198 6.02 -7.49 -5.77
C ALA A 198 5.14 -7.59 -7.02
N LEU A 199 5.37 -6.73 -8.04
CA LEU A 199 4.69 -6.85 -9.33
C LEU A 199 5.00 -8.17 -10.06
N ASN A 200 6.26 -8.59 -10.09
CA ASN A 200 6.65 -9.86 -10.72
C ASN A 200 5.93 -11.06 -10.07
N MET A 201 5.76 -11.02 -8.74
CA MET A 201 5.01 -12.03 -8.00
C MET A 201 3.51 -11.98 -8.29
N ILE A 202 2.92 -10.77 -8.37
CA ILE A 202 1.50 -10.59 -8.72
C ILE A 202 1.19 -11.16 -10.10
N PHE A 203 2.13 -11.03 -11.04
CA PHE A 203 1.95 -11.41 -12.44
C PHE A 203 2.61 -12.75 -12.83
N GLU A 204 2.96 -13.62 -11.87
CA GLU A 204 3.56 -14.96 -12.07
C GLU A 204 4.65 -14.98 -13.17
N GLY A 205 5.65 -14.12 -13.06
CA GLY A 205 6.80 -14.10 -13.97
C GLY A 205 6.53 -13.54 -15.37
N ALA A 206 5.37 -12.90 -15.60
CA ALA A 206 5.20 -12.03 -16.74
C ALA A 206 5.89 -10.68 -16.48
N ASP A 207 6.64 -10.19 -17.46
CA ASP A 207 7.25 -8.87 -17.41
C ASP A 207 6.15 -7.80 -17.23
N ALA A 208 6.10 -7.21 -16.03
CA ALA A 208 5.16 -6.16 -15.69
C ALA A 208 5.39 -4.87 -16.50
N SER A 209 6.51 -4.75 -17.22
CA SER A 209 6.80 -3.63 -18.13
C SER A 209 5.76 -3.49 -19.26
N GLY A 210 5.08 -4.58 -19.61
CA GLY A 210 4.04 -4.57 -20.64
C GLY A 210 2.75 -3.86 -20.25
N PHE A 211 2.55 -3.54 -18.96
CA PHE A 211 1.38 -2.83 -18.45
C PHE A 211 1.62 -1.33 -18.34
N GLU A 212 0.59 -0.54 -18.59
CA GLU A 212 0.61 0.92 -18.42
C GLU A 212 0.67 1.33 -16.93
N GLU A 213 1.01 2.60 -16.65
CA GLU A 213 1.20 3.12 -15.28
C GLU A 213 -0.01 2.87 -14.36
N ASP A 214 -1.23 3.01 -14.89
CA ASP A 214 -2.47 2.87 -14.15
C ASP A 214 -2.72 1.42 -13.70
N ALA A 215 -2.44 0.44 -14.56
CA ALA A 215 -2.52 -0.97 -14.28
C ALA A 215 -1.50 -1.40 -13.23
N ARG A 216 -0.23 -0.99 -13.38
CA ARG A 216 0.84 -1.28 -12.41
C ARG A 216 0.52 -0.67 -11.04
N LEU A 217 0.09 0.59 -11.02
CA LEU A 217 -0.27 1.28 -9.79
C LEU A 217 -1.47 0.61 -9.10
N THR A 218 -2.55 0.30 -9.83
CA THR A 218 -3.73 -0.37 -9.28
C THR A 218 -3.39 -1.71 -8.64
N ALA A 219 -2.57 -2.53 -9.32
CA ALA A 219 -2.16 -3.83 -8.82
C ALA A 219 -1.35 -3.69 -7.51
N MET A 220 -0.33 -2.83 -7.48
CA MET A 220 0.45 -2.61 -6.25
C MET A 220 -0.36 -2.00 -5.12
N TRP A 221 -1.30 -1.12 -5.44
CA TRP A 221 -2.16 -0.49 -4.45
C TRP A 221 -3.05 -1.53 -3.76
N LEU A 222 -3.70 -2.40 -4.54
CA LEU A 222 -4.54 -3.47 -4.02
C LEU A 222 -3.71 -4.52 -3.26
N TRP A 223 -2.51 -4.83 -3.74
CA TRP A 223 -1.60 -5.75 -3.05
C TRP A 223 -1.16 -5.21 -1.68
N THR A 224 -0.80 -3.94 -1.61
CA THR A 224 -0.44 -3.26 -0.35
C THR A 224 -1.59 -3.32 0.66
N LEU A 225 -2.83 -3.20 0.20
CA LEU A 225 -4.02 -3.20 1.06
C LEU A 225 -4.43 -4.58 1.61
N ARG A 226 -3.91 -5.69 1.07
CA ARG A 226 -4.31 -7.04 1.53
C ARG A 226 -4.02 -7.31 3.01
N THR A 227 -3.04 -6.63 3.62
CA THR A 227 -2.77 -6.75 5.07
C THR A 227 -3.85 -6.10 5.92
N THR A 228 -4.41 -4.96 5.46
CA THR A 228 -5.48 -4.25 6.18
C THR A 228 -6.80 -5.03 6.25
N VAL A 229 -7.02 -5.96 5.32
CA VAL A 229 -8.26 -6.75 5.25
C VAL A 229 -8.13 -8.07 6.02
N ASN A 230 -6.95 -8.70 6.03
CA ASN A 230 -6.73 -9.95 6.76
C ASN A 230 -6.51 -9.75 8.27
N GLY A 231 -6.14 -8.53 8.71
CA GLY A 231 -5.98 -8.16 10.13
C GLY A 231 -7.22 -7.56 10.81
N GLY A 232 -8.38 -7.51 10.15
CA GLY A 232 -9.53 -6.76 10.66
C GLY A 232 -10.89 -7.24 10.18
N ASN A 233 -11.43 -8.28 10.82
CA ASN A 233 -12.88 -8.33 11.01
C ASN A 233 -13.25 -7.21 12.01
N GLY A 234 -13.43 -6.00 11.50
CA GLY A 234 -13.92 -4.86 12.26
C GLY A 234 -15.37 -5.08 12.67
N VAL A 235 -15.57 -5.72 13.82
CA VAL A 235 -16.87 -5.80 14.51
C VAL A 235 -16.98 -4.56 15.39
N ASP A 236 -18.03 -3.76 15.19
CA ASP A 236 -18.35 -2.64 16.10
C ASP A 236 -18.80 -3.18 17.47
N GLU A 237 -18.70 -2.36 18.53
CA GLU A 237 -19.02 -2.67 19.94
C GLU A 237 -20.44 -3.21 20.21
N ASN A 238 -21.32 -3.31 19.19
CA ASN A 238 -22.68 -3.83 19.29
C ASN A 238 -22.98 -5.02 18.35
N GLY A 239 -21.96 -5.64 17.72
CA GLY A 239 -22.16 -6.78 16.80
C GLY A 239 -22.87 -6.42 15.49
N ALA A 240 -22.95 -5.13 15.14
CA ALA A 240 -23.45 -4.67 13.86
C ALA A 240 -22.30 -4.52 12.84
N PRO A 241 -22.53 -4.78 11.54
CA PRO A 241 -21.52 -4.58 10.52
C PRO A 241 -21.18 -3.08 10.44
N THR A 242 -19.89 -2.78 10.59
CA THR A 242 -19.31 -1.46 10.36
C THR A 242 -19.84 -0.87 9.06
N LYS A 243 -20.31 0.38 9.09
CA LYS A 243 -20.59 1.14 7.86
C LYS A 243 -19.28 1.22 7.08
N ARG A 244 -19.17 0.45 5.99
CA ARG A 244 -18.04 0.38 5.06
C ARG A 244 -17.38 1.76 4.90
N LEU A 245 -16.20 1.95 5.50
CA LEU A 245 -15.31 3.05 5.13
C LEU A 245 -15.06 2.93 3.61
N PRO A 246 -15.10 4.03 2.83
CA PRO A 246 -14.90 3.96 1.38
C PRO A 246 -13.49 3.46 1.10
N GLY A 247 -13.43 2.30 0.45
CA GLY A 247 -12.25 1.46 0.28
C GLY A 247 -11.12 2.09 -0.54
N TYR A 248 -9.96 1.46 -0.40
CA TYR A 248 -8.73 1.69 -1.15
C TYR A 248 -7.91 2.96 -0.82
N SER A 249 -7.92 3.42 0.43
CA SER A 249 -7.11 4.57 0.87
C SER A 249 -5.71 4.17 1.38
N LEU A 250 -4.70 4.97 1.04
CA LEU A 250 -3.34 4.93 1.57
C LEU A 250 -2.92 6.31 2.08
N GLU A 251 -1.91 6.35 2.95
CA GLU A 251 -1.22 7.60 3.31
C GLU A 251 -0.50 8.17 2.08
N TYR A 252 -0.53 9.50 1.92
CA TYR A 252 -0.09 10.14 0.66
C TYR A 252 1.40 9.93 0.37
N ASP A 253 2.29 10.04 1.36
CA ASP A 253 3.72 9.81 1.13
C ASP A 253 4.00 8.36 0.74
N ALA A 254 3.35 7.38 1.39
CA ALA A 254 3.44 5.98 1.02
C ALA A 254 2.95 5.73 -0.41
N ALA A 255 1.78 6.27 -0.77
CA ALA A 255 1.23 6.18 -2.13
C ALA A 255 2.17 6.81 -3.17
N ARG A 256 2.75 7.97 -2.85
CA ARG A 256 3.71 8.67 -3.71
C ARG A 256 4.98 7.86 -3.92
N LYS A 257 5.53 7.24 -2.87
CA LYS A 257 6.73 6.39 -2.97
C LYS A 257 6.48 5.12 -3.77
N ILE A 258 5.32 4.49 -3.60
CA ILE A 258 4.90 3.36 -4.44
C ILE A 258 4.82 3.80 -5.90
N ALA A 259 4.16 4.93 -6.19
CA ALA A 259 4.06 5.45 -7.55
C ALA A 259 5.44 5.74 -8.16
N GLN A 260 6.33 6.43 -7.42
CA GLN A 260 7.70 6.71 -7.85
C GLN A 260 8.50 5.43 -8.14
N GLY A 261 8.42 4.43 -7.25
CA GLY A 261 9.08 3.14 -7.45
C GLY A 261 8.59 2.36 -8.68
N LEU A 262 7.38 2.67 -9.15
CA LEU A 262 6.78 2.11 -10.36
C LEU A 262 6.98 2.97 -11.62
N GLY A 263 7.67 4.11 -11.49
CA GLY A 263 7.76 5.11 -12.54
C GLY A 263 6.40 5.66 -12.96
N ALA A 264 5.46 5.77 -12.01
CA ALA A 264 4.12 6.30 -12.22
C ALA A 264 3.98 7.69 -11.60
N HIS A 265 3.26 8.56 -12.30
CA HIS A 265 3.08 9.96 -11.91
C HIS A 265 1.65 10.21 -11.41
N LEU A 266 1.46 10.34 -10.10
CA LEU A 266 0.12 10.47 -9.50
C LEU A 266 -0.64 11.70 -10.04
N GLU A 267 0.07 12.78 -10.35
CA GLU A 267 -0.46 13.99 -10.98
C GLU A 267 -1.16 13.72 -12.32
N ASN A 268 -0.69 12.73 -13.08
CA ASN A 268 -1.25 12.34 -14.38
C ASN A 268 -2.41 11.33 -14.23
N LEU A 269 -2.57 10.76 -13.03
CA LEU A 269 -3.52 9.69 -12.73
C LEU A 269 -4.72 10.17 -11.90
N SER A 270 -5.13 11.43 -12.05
CA SER A 270 -6.31 11.99 -11.35
C SER A 270 -7.65 11.30 -11.65
N HIS A 271 -7.72 10.54 -12.74
CA HIS A 271 -8.85 9.68 -13.11
C HIS A 271 -8.83 8.30 -12.41
N LEU A 272 -7.74 7.98 -11.72
CA LEU A 272 -7.52 6.73 -11.00
C LEU A 272 -7.36 6.96 -9.49
N VAL A 273 -6.71 8.05 -9.07
CA VAL A 273 -6.43 8.36 -7.66
C VAL A 273 -6.97 9.73 -7.29
N GLU A 274 -7.71 9.80 -6.19
CA GLU A 274 -8.15 11.04 -5.57
C GLU A 274 -7.27 11.37 -4.36
N ILE A 275 -6.68 12.56 -4.34
CA ILE A 275 -5.82 13.02 -3.24
C ILE A 275 -6.60 14.03 -2.38
N LYS A 276 -6.67 13.77 -1.06
CA LYS A 276 -7.31 14.64 -0.08
C LYS A 276 -6.40 14.82 1.13
N GLY A 277 -5.75 15.98 1.23
CA GLY A 277 -4.82 16.27 2.31
C GLY A 277 -3.66 15.26 2.32
N ASN A 278 -3.48 14.55 3.44
CA ASN A 278 -2.42 13.53 3.60
C ASN A 278 -2.87 12.11 3.26
N THR A 279 -3.93 11.96 2.47
CA THR A 279 -4.52 10.67 2.09
C THR A 279 -4.72 10.62 0.59
N ALA A 280 -4.35 9.48 -0.01
CA ALA A 280 -4.61 9.17 -1.39
C ALA A 280 -5.58 7.98 -1.47
N MET A 281 -6.58 8.05 -2.34
CA MET A 281 -7.62 7.02 -2.48
C MET A 281 -7.66 6.53 -3.92
N LEU A 282 -7.46 5.23 -4.11
CA LEU A 282 -7.68 4.58 -5.40
C LEU A 282 -9.18 4.52 -5.70
N LEU A 283 -9.59 5.01 -6.86
CA LEU A 283 -10.98 5.03 -7.28
C LEU A 283 -11.47 3.63 -7.65
N SER A 284 -12.67 3.28 -7.21
CA SER A 284 -13.35 2.05 -7.66
C SER A 284 -13.64 2.08 -9.15
N ALA A 285 -13.78 0.90 -9.76
CA ALA A 285 -14.22 0.80 -11.16
C ALA A 285 -15.54 1.57 -11.38
N ALA A 286 -16.47 1.49 -10.43
CA ALA A 286 -17.72 2.25 -10.47
C ALA A 286 -17.50 3.77 -10.50
N ALA A 287 -16.58 4.30 -9.67
CA ALA A 287 -16.27 5.73 -9.65
C ALA A 287 -15.63 6.22 -10.97
N ARG A 288 -14.93 5.33 -11.69
CA ARG A 288 -14.33 5.60 -13.01
C ARG A 288 -15.35 5.61 -14.15
N THR A 289 -16.61 5.24 -13.94
CA THR A 289 -17.65 5.18 -15.00
C THR A 289 -17.74 6.46 -15.82
N ARG A 290 -17.72 7.64 -15.19
CA ARG A 290 -17.81 8.92 -15.91
C ARG A 290 -16.60 9.18 -16.82
N TYR A 291 -15.42 8.76 -16.38
CA TYR A 291 -14.18 8.86 -17.14
C TYR A 291 -14.21 7.88 -18.33
N LEU A 292 -14.60 6.63 -18.07
CA LEU A 292 -14.57 5.54 -19.05
C LEU A 292 -15.68 5.59 -20.11
N PHE A 293 -16.83 6.17 -19.80
CA PHE A 293 -18.01 6.21 -20.68
C PHE A 293 -18.49 7.64 -21.02
N GLY A 294 -17.87 8.67 -20.45
CA GLY A 294 -18.26 10.06 -20.67
C GLY A 294 -19.42 10.56 -19.77
N LYS A 295 -19.81 11.83 -19.96
CA LYS A 295 -20.73 12.56 -19.05
C LYS A 295 -22.15 11.96 -19.01
N ASP A 296 -22.64 11.38 -20.11
CA ASP A 296 -24.02 10.88 -20.21
C ASP A 296 -24.27 9.57 -19.44
N ALA A 297 -23.21 8.83 -19.12
CA ALA A 297 -23.31 7.59 -18.35
C ALA A 297 -23.53 7.81 -16.83
N ALA A 298 -23.09 8.96 -16.28
CA ALA A 298 -23.13 9.23 -14.84
C ALA A 298 -24.48 9.76 -14.33
N GLU A 299 -25.29 10.40 -15.17
CA GLU A 299 -26.60 10.95 -14.77
C GLU A 299 -27.71 9.89 -14.67
N ALA A 300 -27.54 8.75 -15.34
CA ALA A 300 -28.49 7.63 -15.30
C ALA A 300 -28.56 6.93 -13.92
N SER A 301 -27.51 7.04 -13.08
CA SER A 301 -27.51 6.41 -11.75
C SER A 301 -28.18 7.26 -10.65
N ARG A 302 -28.35 8.58 -10.85
CA ARG A 302 -28.88 9.50 -9.83
C ARG A 302 -30.40 9.68 -9.84
N LYS A 303 -31.10 9.34 -10.91
CA LYS A 303 -32.55 9.58 -11.01
C LYS A 303 -33.37 8.32 -10.69
N LYS A 304 -33.65 8.10 -9.39
CA LYS A 304 -34.95 7.52 -8.95
C LYS A 304 -35.13 7.60 -7.43
N GLN A 305 -35.81 8.65 -6.97
CA GLN A 305 -36.63 8.57 -5.77
C GLN A 305 -37.83 9.52 -5.91
N LYS A 306 -39.01 8.94 -6.18
CA LYS A 306 -40.33 9.46 -5.79
C LYS A 306 -41.35 8.33 -6.01
N LYS A 307 -41.72 7.63 -4.94
CA LYS A 307 -42.92 6.77 -4.92
C LYS A 307 -44.03 7.52 -4.18
N LYS A 308 -45.21 7.61 -4.81
CA LYS A 308 -46.48 7.99 -4.16
C LYS A 308 -47.00 6.79 -3.37
N ALA A 309 -47.54 7.07 -2.19
CA ALA A 309 -48.18 6.13 -1.28
C ALA A 309 -49.67 5.93 -1.61
N HIS A 310 -50.20 4.72 -1.37
CA HIS A 310 -51.52 4.51 -0.76
C HIS A 310 -51.75 3.03 -0.33
N ARG A 311 -52.15 2.85 0.96
CA ARG A 311 -52.94 1.81 1.68
C ARG A 311 -52.86 0.31 1.26
N GLN A 312 -53.00 -0.69 2.14
CA GLN A 312 -53.65 -0.79 3.45
C GLN A 312 -53.12 -2.00 4.24
N LEU A 313 -53.28 -1.93 5.57
CA LEU A 313 -52.80 -2.82 6.64
C LEU A 313 -53.47 -4.21 6.69
N GLN A 314 -52.71 -5.27 7.04
CA GLN A 314 -53.07 -6.16 8.17
C GLN A 314 -51.97 -7.15 8.60
N PHE A 315 -51.84 -7.25 9.93
CA PHE A 315 -51.18 -8.25 10.79
C PHE A 315 -49.70 -8.12 11.15
N ASP A 316 -49.59 -7.61 12.38
CA ASP A 316 -48.50 -7.47 13.31
C ASP A 316 -48.21 -8.79 14.03
N PHE A 317 -47.16 -9.50 13.59
CA PHE A 317 -46.31 -10.38 14.42
C PHE A 317 -44.93 -10.60 13.75
N MET A 318 -44.48 -9.62 12.95
CA MET A 318 -43.22 -9.67 12.21
C MET A 318 -42.60 -8.26 12.05
N GLU A 319 -42.84 -7.38 13.03
CA GLU A 319 -42.25 -6.03 13.07
C GLU A 319 -40.99 -5.92 13.94
N SER A 320 -40.73 -6.86 14.86
CA SER A 320 -39.50 -6.82 15.68
C SER A 320 -38.25 -7.36 14.98
N ILE A 321 -38.36 -7.96 13.78
CA ILE A 321 -37.20 -8.45 13.00
C ILE A 321 -36.94 -7.64 11.72
N LYS A 322 -37.89 -6.80 11.26
CA LYS A 322 -37.71 -6.01 10.02
C LYS A 322 -37.05 -4.64 10.20
N GLN A 323 -36.81 -4.17 11.42
CA GLN A 323 -36.12 -2.89 11.65
C GLN A 323 -34.58 -2.96 11.53
N ILE A 324 -34.00 -4.14 11.26
CA ILE A 324 -32.54 -4.30 11.13
C ILE A 324 -32.09 -4.64 9.69
N GLU A 325 -32.99 -5.04 8.79
CA GLU A 325 -32.62 -5.49 7.42
C GLU A 325 -32.86 -4.44 6.30
N GLY A 326 -32.55 -3.17 6.56
CA GLY A 326 -32.86 -2.06 5.65
C GLY A 326 -31.78 -1.62 4.65
N LYS A 327 -30.55 -2.17 4.67
CA LYS A 327 -29.44 -1.68 3.80
C LYS A 327 -28.52 -2.75 3.21
N SER A 328 -28.98 -3.99 3.12
CA SER A 328 -28.41 -4.96 2.18
C SER A 328 -29.21 -4.90 0.89
N LEU A 329 -28.61 -4.35 -0.17
CA LEU A 329 -29.14 -4.46 -1.53
C LEU A 329 -29.29 -5.95 -1.84
N SER A 330 -30.54 -6.39 -1.89
CA SER A 330 -30.94 -7.72 -2.29
C SER A 330 -30.44 -8.00 -3.69
N ALA A 331 -29.82 -9.17 -3.85
CA ALA A 331 -29.65 -9.81 -5.13
C ALA A 331 -31.02 -9.88 -5.83
N GLY A 332 -31.04 -9.52 -7.12
CA GLY A 332 -32.21 -9.68 -7.98
C GLY A 332 -33.10 -8.45 -8.08
N GLN A 333 -32.62 -7.40 -8.75
CA GLN A 333 -33.43 -6.44 -9.55
C GLN A 333 -32.50 -5.42 -10.23
N ALA A 334 -31.70 -5.87 -11.19
CA ALA A 334 -30.91 -5.00 -12.06
C ALA A 334 -31.52 -4.94 -13.46
N GLY A 335 -32.77 -4.49 -13.54
CA GLY A 335 -33.37 -3.96 -14.76
C GLY A 335 -33.32 -2.45 -14.73
N GLY A 336 -32.12 -1.88 -14.93
CA GLY A 336 -31.92 -0.44 -15.06
C GLY A 336 -31.81 -0.05 -16.53
N ASP A 337 -32.77 0.73 -17.02
CA ASP A 337 -32.76 1.32 -18.36
C ASP A 337 -31.58 2.29 -18.52
N TRP A 338 -30.46 1.79 -19.04
CA TRP A 338 -29.55 2.55 -19.87
C TRP A 338 -30.11 2.55 -21.30
N ALA A 339 -30.59 3.72 -21.76
CA ALA A 339 -31.23 3.94 -23.07
C ALA A 339 -30.25 4.45 -24.14
N GLY A 340 -28.94 4.21 -24.00
CA GLY A 340 -27.93 4.56 -24.99
C GLY A 340 -27.25 3.30 -25.54
N GLU A 341 -27.01 3.25 -26.84
CA GLU A 341 -26.09 2.28 -27.43
C GLU A 341 -24.68 2.49 -26.85
N PHE A 342 -23.96 1.39 -26.62
CA PHE A 342 -22.51 1.45 -26.41
C PHE A 342 -21.87 1.97 -27.70
N THR A 343 -21.55 3.27 -27.74
CA THR A 343 -20.82 3.94 -28.81
C THR A 343 -19.41 4.39 -28.37
N GLY A 344 -19.01 4.04 -27.14
CA GLY A 344 -17.71 4.40 -26.59
C GLY A 344 -16.60 3.54 -27.19
N LYS A 345 -15.51 4.18 -27.61
CA LYS A 345 -14.28 3.47 -28.01
C LYS A 345 -13.70 2.71 -26.81
N ALA A 346 -13.00 1.62 -27.09
CA ALA A 346 -12.08 1.00 -26.13
C ALA A 346 -11.22 2.03 -25.41
N GLY A 347 -11.14 1.85 -24.09
CA GLY A 347 -10.26 2.60 -23.22
C GLY A 347 -8.82 2.55 -23.69
N SER A 348 -8.07 3.59 -23.37
CA SER A 348 -6.69 3.79 -23.82
C SER A 348 -5.72 2.77 -23.23
N THR A 349 -6.01 2.27 -22.03
CA THR A 349 -5.14 1.32 -21.31
C THR A 349 -5.81 -0.04 -21.13
N VAL A 350 -5.01 -1.06 -20.82
CA VAL A 350 -5.54 -2.39 -20.47
C VAL A 350 -6.44 -2.33 -19.23
N LEU A 351 -6.12 -1.48 -18.25
CA LEU A 351 -6.95 -1.30 -17.06
C LEU A 351 -8.29 -0.63 -17.40
N ASP A 352 -8.30 0.39 -18.25
CA ASP A 352 -9.53 1.04 -18.69
C ASP A 352 -10.47 0.04 -19.38
N GLN A 353 -9.92 -0.76 -20.30
CA GLN A 353 -10.66 -1.80 -21.01
C GLN A 353 -11.22 -2.85 -20.05
N LEU A 354 -10.44 -3.25 -19.05
CA LEU A 354 -10.89 -4.18 -18.01
C LEU A 354 -12.02 -3.58 -17.17
N HIS A 355 -11.87 -2.35 -16.69
CA HIS A 355 -12.90 -1.68 -15.90
C HIS A 355 -14.17 -1.43 -16.72
N GLN A 356 -14.06 -1.06 -18.00
CA GLN A 356 -15.21 -0.97 -18.92
C GLN A 356 -15.93 -2.32 -19.01
N SER A 357 -15.20 -3.42 -19.17
CA SER A 357 -15.77 -4.78 -19.21
C SER A 357 -16.47 -5.16 -17.89
N MET A 358 -15.86 -4.85 -16.75
CA MET A 358 -16.43 -5.06 -15.42
C MET A 358 -17.74 -4.28 -15.23
N ILE A 359 -17.79 -3.03 -15.68
CA ILE A 359 -18.97 -2.16 -15.58
C ILE A 359 -20.09 -2.66 -16.51
N LEU A 360 -19.76 -3.07 -17.74
CA LEU A 360 -20.73 -3.66 -18.67
C LEU A 360 -21.32 -4.97 -18.12
N PHE A 361 -20.49 -5.81 -17.50
CA PHE A 361 -20.93 -7.00 -16.79
C PHE A 361 -21.89 -6.64 -15.63
N ALA A 362 -21.50 -5.68 -14.79
CA ALA A 362 -22.30 -5.22 -13.65
C ALA A 362 -23.68 -4.67 -14.07
N ALA A 363 -23.74 -4.01 -15.24
CA ALA A 363 -24.97 -3.48 -15.82
C ALA A 363 -25.83 -4.53 -16.55
N GLY A 364 -25.42 -5.81 -16.57
CA GLY A 364 -26.13 -6.89 -17.26
C GLY A 364 -26.09 -6.76 -18.79
N ARG A 365 -25.16 -5.99 -19.35
CA ARG A 365 -25.07 -5.69 -20.79
C ARG A 365 -24.18 -6.69 -21.52
N GLY A 366 -24.58 -7.97 -21.47
CA GLY A 366 -23.81 -9.09 -22.04
C GLY A 366 -23.44 -8.95 -23.52
N GLU A 367 -24.37 -8.49 -24.36
CA GLU A 367 -24.10 -8.28 -25.80
C GLU A 367 -23.13 -7.13 -26.05
N ALA A 368 -23.25 -6.01 -25.32
CA ALA A 368 -22.30 -4.90 -25.44
C ALA A 368 -20.88 -5.33 -25.00
N MET A 369 -20.78 -6.09 -23.90
CA MET A 369 -19.50 -6.64 -23.45
C MET A 369 -18.93 -7.66 -24.46
N LYS A 370 -19.77 -8.49 -25.08
CA LYS A 370 -19.35 -9.42 -26.13
C LYS A 370 -18.80 -8.67 -27.34
N ARG A 371 -19.51 -7.66 -27.81
CA ARG A 371 -19.07 -6.76 -28.89
C ARG A 371 -17.73 -6.11 -28.54
N PHE A 372 -17.60 -5.59 -27.32
CA PHE A 372 -16.37 -5.00 -26.82
C PHE A 372 -15.18 -5.98 -26.82
N LEU A 373 -15.37 -7.18 -26.29
CA LEU A 373 -14.29 -8.17 -26.17
C LEU A 373 -13.93 -8.81 -27.52
N ILE A 374 -14.88 -9.02 -28.42
CA ILE A 374 -14.68 -9.73 -29.70
C ILE A 374 -14.49 -8.78 -30.87
N GLU A 375 -15.44 -7.87 -31.11
CA GLU A 375 -15.45 -7.02 -32.31
C GLU A 375 -14.41 -5.90 -32.21
N GLU A 376 -14.29 -5.26 -31.04
CA GLU A 376 -13.23 -4.26 -30.81
C GLU A 376 -11.87 -4.90 -30.51
N GLY A 377 -11.81 -6.23 -30.40
CA GLY A 377 -10.57 -6.99 -30.27
C GLY A 377 -9.89 -6.94 -28.89
N VAL A 378 -10.49 -6.28 -27.90
CA VAL A 378 -9.94 -6.16 -26.53
C VAL A 378 -9.61 -7.52 -25.92
N GLY A 379 -10.50 -8.49 -26.08
CA GLY A 379 -10.33 -9.83 -25.53
C GLY A 379 -9.28 -10.68 -26.25
N ARG A 380 -8.73 -10.22 -27.38
CA ARG A 380 -7.59 -10.88 -28.05
C ARG A 380 -6.25 -10.50 -27.42
N ASN A 381 -6.20 -9.42 -26.62
CA ASN A 381 -5.00 -9.00 -25.93
C ASN A 381 -4.72 -9.92 -24.72
N PRO A 382 -3.60 -10.67 -24.69
CA PRO A 382 -3.27 -11.53 -23.55
C PRO A 382 -3.08 -10.76 -22.24
N LEU A 383 -2.62 -9.50 -22.31
CA LEU A 383 -2.41 -8.64 -21.13
C LEU A 383 -3.74 -8.33 -20.42
N PHE A 384 -4.84 -8.19 -21.16
CA PHE A 384 -6.17 -7.99 -20.58
C PHE A 384 -6.54 -9.13 -19.63
N TRP A 385 -6.36 -10.38 -20.05
CA TRP A 385 -6.70 -11.54 -19.24
C TRP A 385 -5.74 -11.74 -18.07
N ARG A 386 -4.45 -11.44 -18.27
CA ARG A 386 -3.46 -11.47 -17.18
C ARG A 386 -3.79 -10.44 -16.10
N LEU A 387 -4.13 -9.20 -16.50
CA LEU A 387 -4.56 -8.17 -15.56
C LEU A 387 -5.86 -8.57 -14.85
N ALA A 388 -6.84 -9.10 -15.57
CA ALA A 388 -8.08 -9.57 -14.98
C ALA A 388 -7.84 -10.66 -13.92
N GLN A 389 -6.95 -11.62 -14.20
CA GLN A 389 -6.59 -12.68 -13.26
C GLN A 389 -5.87 -12.12 -12.02
N ALA A 390 -4.91 -11.22 -12.22
CA ALA A 390 -4.18 -10.56 -11.13
C ALA A 390 -5.11 -9.74 -10.25
N LEU A 391 -5.93 -8.86 -10.82
CA LEU A 391 -6.89 -8.04 -10.06
C LEU A 391 -7.95 -8.91 -9.38
N SER A 392 -8.39 -10.01 -10.01
CA SER A 392 -9.27 -11.00 -9.36
C SER A 392 -8.65 -11.59 -8.10
N ALA A 393 -7.36 -11.92 -8.12
CA ALA A 393 -6.67 -12.35 -6.91
C ALA A 393 -6.59 -11.21 -5.88
N LEU A 394 -6.29 -10.00 -6.32
CA LEU A 394 -6.01 -8.87 -5.42
C LEU A 394 -7.25 -8.23 -4.78
N TYR A 395 -8.39 -8.17 -5.47
CA TYR A 395 -9.60 -7.55 -4.92
C TYR A 395 -10.08 -8.29 -3.66
N PRO A 396 -10.45 -7.56 -2.59
CA PRO A 396 -10.96 -8.17 -1.36
C PRO A 396 -12.20 -9.03 -1.62
N ALA A 397 -12.31 -10.15 -0.90
CA ALA A 397 -13.47 -11.03 -0.99
C ALA A 397 -14.76 -10.28 -0.60
N GLY A 398 -15.86 -10.55 -1.32
CA GLY A 398 -17.17 -9.92 -1.04
C GLY A 398 -17.33 -8.49 -1.57
N THR A 399 -16.33 -7.93 -2.26
CA THR A 399 -16.46 -6.65 -2.99
C THR A 399 -17.19 -6.83 -4.31
N ASP A 400 -17.80 -5.75 -4.80
CA ASP A 400 -18.43 -5.74 -6.12
C ASP A 400 -17.40 -5.92 -7.22
N GLU A 401 -16.22 -5.30 -7.10
CA GLU A 401 -15.12 -5.41 -8.05
C GLU A 401 -14.65 -6.86 -8.21
N LYS A 402 -14.49 -7.60 -7.09
CA LYS A 402 -14.17 -9.03 -7.12
C LYS A 402 -15.20 -9.82 -7.92
N ARG A 403 -16.49 -9.61 -7.64
CA ARG A 403 -17.58 -10.27 -8.37
C ARG A 403 -17.59 -9.91 -9.86
N TRP A 404 -17.32 -8.65 -10.21
CA TRP A 404 -17.36 -8.19 -11.59
C TRP A 404 -16.20 -8.74 -12.41
N VAL A 405 -14.97 -8.73 -11.87
CA VAL A 405 -13.81 -9.27 -12.59
C VAL A 405 -13.91 -10.80 -12.75
N ASP A 406 -14.39 -11.52 -11.74
CA ASP A 406 -14.64 -12.96 -11.84
C ASP A 406 -15.72 -13.27 -12.90
N GLY A 407 -16.74 -12.41 -12.99
CA GLY A 407 -17.77 -12.46 -14.02
C GLY A 407 -17.23 -12.26 -15.44
N VAL A 408 -16.29 -11.32 -15.62
CA VAL A 408 -15.59 -11.11 -16.91
C VAL A 408 -14.71 -12.31 -17.25
N LEU A 409 -13.93 -12.83 -16.30
CA LEU A 409 -13.08 -14.02 -16.47
C LEU A 409 -13.89 -15.26 -16.88
N ALA A 410 -15.06 -15.47 -16.26
CA ALA A 410 -15.95 -16.59 -16.58
C ALA A 410 -16.44 -16.57 -18.05
N ARG A 411 -16.49 -15.38 -18.67
CA ARG A 411 -16.93 -15.22 -20.06
C ARG A 411 -15.85 -15.59 -21.06
N LYS A 412 -14.57 -15.62 -20.67
CA LYS A 412 -13.43 -15.95 -21.54
C LYS A 412 -13.68 -17.22 -22.36
N LYS A 413 -13.93 -18.34 -21.67
CA LYS A 413 -14.20 -19.65 -22.30
C LYS A 413 -15.45 -19.63 -23.18
N GLY A 414 -16.53 -18.99 -22.71
CA GLY A 414 -17.80 -18.92 -23.42
C GLY A 414 -17.77 -18.06 -24.68
N LEU A 415 -16.75 -17.20 -24.83
CA LEU A 415 -16.54 -16.34 -25.99
C LEU A 415 -15.44 -16.86 -26.94
N GLY A 416 -14.77 -17.97 -26.59
CA GLY A 416 -13.70 -18.55 -27.40
C GLY A 416 -12.40 -17.74 -27.42
N LEU A 417 -12.09 -17.04 -26.32
CA LEU A 417 -10.95 -16.13 -26.15
C LEU A 417 -9.87 -16.66 -25.19
#